data_AF-J3L041-F1
#
_entry.id   AF-J3L041-F1
#
_cell.length_a   1.000
_cell.length_b   1.000
_cell.length_c   1.000
_cell.angle_alpha   90.00
_cell.angle_beta   90.00
_cell.angle_gamma   90.00
#
_symmetry.space_group_name_H-M   'P 1'
#
loop_
_entity.id
_entity.type
_entity.pdbx_description
1 polymer ?
#
loop_
_entity_poly.entity_id
_entity_poly.type
_entity_poly.pdbx_seq_one_letter_code
_entity_poly.pdbx_strand_id
1 'polypeptide(L)'
;MDDGWDPEQEINLAYRAHLLHDGELFLQTWNHRVLVIDGFDSSTGEPPSHWILDVPGYKPTTPNDCLSSCLGELSGVLHYAQPDTDGRSILVWSHGGGGGGGARRSEGTLKHRLSMSDAFGRDAFLRLEVDGFWSCYYDMDCLDLDRDVVFLRDYPRRKLLSYSVSTGQLTEIRAGVRRYLYYVPHCGMFPAQDQDDHGD
;
A
#
# COMPACT_ATOMS: atom_id res chain seq x y z
N MET A 1 -23.33 -15.84 -0.23
CA MET A 1 -22.37 -14.74 -0.40
C MET A 1 -23.21 -13.49 -0.59
N ASP A 2 -23.01 -12.51 0.27
CA ASP A 2 -23.57 -11.16 0.17
C ASP A 2 -22.52 -10.27 0.81
N ASP A 3 -21.56 -9.84 0.00
CA ASP A 3 -20.36 -9.12 0.41
C ASP A 3 -20.47 -7.60 0.16
N GLY A 4 -21.65 -7.14 -0.27
CA GLY A 4 -21.88 -5.76 -0.65
C GLY A 4 -21.01 -5.30 -1.82
N TRP A 5 -20.53 -6.23 -2.65
CA TRP A 5 -19.82 -5.91 -3.88
C TRP A 5 -20.77 -5.25 -4.88
N ASP A 6 -20.40 -4.05 -5.31
CA ASP A 6 -21.06 -3.35 -6.40
C ASP A 6 -20.15 -3.49 -7.64
N PRO A 7 -20.64 -4.08 -8.75
CA PRO A 7 -19.86 -4.23 -9.98
C PRO A 7 -19.40 -2.88 -10.59
N GLU A 8 -19.94 -1.74 -10.15
CA GLU A 8 -19.39 -0.41 -10.48
C GLU A 8 -18.12 -0.05 -9.69
N GLN A 9 -17.75 -0.82 -8.65
CA GLN A 9 -16.44 -0.69 -7.99
C GLN A 9 -15.37 -1.33 -8.88
N GLU A 10 -14.83 -0.56 -9.82
CA GLU A 10 -13.77 -1.08 -10.67
C GLU A 10 -12.56 -1.52 -9.83
N ILE A 11 -12.12 -2.76 -10.06
CA ILE A 11 -10.85 -3.27 -9.53
C ILE A 11 -9.75 -2.64 -10.39
N ASN A 12 -9.11 -1.59 -9.88
CA ASN A 12 -7.98 -1.02 -10.57
C ASN A 12 -6.70 -1.78 -10.22
N LEU A 13 -6.35 -2.71 -11.11
CA LEU A 13 -5.09 -3.45 -11.07
C LEU A 13 -3.90 -2.57 -11.47
N ALA A 14 -4.13 -1.43 -12.11
CA ALA A 14 -3.08 -0.48 -12.44
C ALA A 14 -2.83 0.46 -11.25
N TYR A 15 -1.56 0.71 -10.93
CA TYR A 15 -1.14 1.71 -9.95
C TYR A 15 -1.44 1.43 -8.47
N ARG A 16 -1.99 0.26 -8.10
CA ARG A 16 -2.32 -0.08 -6.71
C ARG A 16 -1.58 -1.32 -6.21
N ALA A 17 -1.31 -1.33 -4.90
CA ALA A 17 -0.62 -2.43 -4.25
C ALA A 17 -1.49 -3.70 -4.29
N HIS A 18 -0.85 -4.82 -4.59
CA HIS A 18 -1.41 -6.16 -4.47
C HIS A 18 -0.42 -7.02 -3.70
N LEU A 19 -0.92 -7.95 -2.91
CA LEU A 19 -0.09 -8.82 -2.08
C LEU A 19 -0.70 -10.23 -2.07
N LEU A 20 0.12 -11.23 -2.35
CA LEU A 20 -0.23 -12.63 -2.14
C LEU A 20 0.31 -13.04 -0.76
N HIS A 21 -0.57 -13.46 0.14
CA HIS A 21 -0.24 -13.80 1.51
C HIS A 21 -1.09 -14.98 1.98
N ASP A 22 -0.45 -16.03 2.50
CA ASP A 22 -1.09 -17.27 2.97
C ASP A 22 -2.08 -17.93 1.98
N GLY A 23 -1.80 -17.81 0.67
CA GLY A 23 -2.66 -18.34 -0.39
C GLY A 23 -3.82 -17.42 -0.78
N GLU A 24 -4.01 -16.32 -0.06
CA GLU A 24 -5.01 -15.29 -0.34
C GLU A 24 -4.38 -14.11 -1.11
N LEU A 25 -5.11 -13.59 -2.10
CA LEU A 25 -4.72 -12.42 -2.87
C LEU A 25 -5.45 -11.19 -2.35
N PHE A 26 -4.69 -10.21 -1.86
CA PHE A 26 -5.18 -8.93 -1.37
C PHE A 26 -5.01 -7.87 -2.46
N LEU A 27 -6.12 -7.28 -2.91
CA LEU A 27 -6.18 -6.27 -3.96
C LEU A 27 -6.79 -5.00 -3.41
N GLN A 28 -6.10 -3.86 -3.55
CA GLN A 28 -6.70 -2.58 -3.21
C GLN A 28 -7.72 -2.15 -4.28
N THR A 29 -8.90 -1.70 -3.85
CA THR A 29 -9.95 -1.15 -4.72
C THR A 29 -9.90 0.38 -4.79
N TRP A 30 -10.64 0.97 -5.73
CA TRP A 30 -10.77 2.43 -5.85
C TRP A 30 -11.35 3.13 -4.64
N ASN A 31 -12.16 2.44 -3.84
CA ASN A 31 -12.74 3.02 -2.63
C ASN A 31 -11.85 2.85 -1.39
N HIS A 32 -10.55 2.54 -1.58
CA HIS A 32 -9.59 2.29 -0.51
C HIS A 32 -10.09 1.19 0.45
N ARG A 33 -10.70 0.16 -0.14
CA ARG A 33 -11.03 -1.10 0.52
C ARG A 33 -10.07 -2.16 -0.02
N VAL A 34 -9.97 -3.29 0.67
CA VAL A 34 -9.16 -4.42 0.21
C VAL A 34 -10.08 -5.56 -0.18
N LEU A 35 -10.09 -5.91 -1.46
CA LEU A 35 -10.70 -7.14 -1.95
C LEU A 35 -9.75 -8.30 -1.65
N VAL A 36 -10.24 -9.29 -0.93
CA VAL A 36 -9.51 -10.52 -0.65
C VAL A 36 -10.12 -11.62 -1.51
N ILE A 37 -9.26 -12.34 -2.22
CA ILE A 37 -9.63 -13.48 -3.04
C ILE A 37 -8.90 -14.70 -2.49
N ASP A 38 -9.65 -15.75 -2.21
CA ASP A 38 -9.18 -17.02 -1.66
C ASP A 38 -9.74 -18.19 -2.49
N GLY A 39 -9.16 -19.38 -2.36
CA GLY A 39 -9.63 -20.57 -3.06
C GLY A 39 -9.22 -20.58 -4.52
N PHE A 40 -7.95 -20.29 -4.81
CA PHE A 40 -7.36 -20.45 -6.15
C PHE A 40 -7.12 -21.92 -6.54
N ASP A 41 -7.57 -22.88 -5.74
CA ASP A 41 -7.41 -24.30 -6.03
C ASP A 41 -8.33 -24.72 -7.18
N SER A 42 -7.77 -24.73 -8.39
CA SER A 42 -8.45 -25.17 -9.61
C SER A 42 -8.85 -26.65 -9.61
N SER A 43 -8.37 -27.47 -8.67
CA SER A 43 -8.65 -28.91 -8.64
C SER A 43 -10.08 -29.25 -8.21
N THR A 44 -10.76 -28.35 -7.50
CA THR A 44 -12.14 -28.55 -7.02
C THR A 44 -13.19 -28.14 -8.05
N GLY A 45 -12.80 -27.34 -9.06
CA GLY A 45 -13.72 -26.75 -10.03
C GLY A 45 -14.64 -25.68 -9.45
N GLU A 46 -14.47 -25.31 -8.19
CA GLU A 46 -15.23 -24.22 -7.55
C GLU A 46 -14.61 -22.86 -7.90
N PRO A 47 -15.43 -21.81 -8.12
CA PRO A 47 -14.91 -20.48 -8.32
C PRO A 47 -14.24 -19.95 -7.04
N PRO A 48 -13.20 -19.10 -7.16
CA PRO A 48 -12.56 -18.47 -6.01
C PRO A 48 -13.59 -17.72 -5.16
N SER A 49 -13.44 -17.84 -3.85
CA SER A 49 -14.22 -17.07 -2.90
C SER A 49 -13.64 -15.66 -2.74
N HIS A 50 -14.47 -14.68 -2.41
CA HIS A 50 -14.02 -13.32 -2.16
C HIS A 50 -14.81 -12.63 -1.06
N TRP A 51 -14.22 -11.58 -0.49
CA TRP A 51 -14.87 -10.65 0.43
C TRP A 51 -14.11 -9.32 0.47
N ILE A 52 -14.75 -8.30 1.04
CA ILE A 52 -14.14 -6.99 1.24
C ILE A 52 -13.73 -6.78 2.70
N LEU A 53 -12.49 -6.37 2.90
CA LEU A 53 -11.98 -5.83 4.15
C LEU A 53 -12.11 -4.30 4.13
N ASP A 54 -12.92 -3.77 5.06
CA ASP A 54 -13.01 -2.35 5.32
C ASP A 54 -11.90 -1.92 6.26
N VAL A 55 -10.93 -1.18 5.74
CA VAL A 55 -9.83 -0.65 6.55
C VAL A 55 -10.17 0.77 7.04
N PRO A 56 -9.86 1.11 8.31
CA PRO A 56 -10.05 2.46 8.83
C PRO A 56 -9.13 3.49 8.15
N GLY A 57 -9.59 4.73 8.04
CA GLY A 57 -8.81 5.86 7.54
C GLY A 57 -9.56 6.71 6.51
N TYR A 58 -8.81 7.50 5.74
CA TYR A 58 -9.32 8.37 4.68
C TYR A 58 -10.20 7.62 3.66
N LYS A 59 -11.51 7.86 3.68
CA LYS A 59 -12.44 7.36 2.66
C LYS A 59 -12.53 8.41 1.55
N PRO A 60 -12.19 8.05 0.29
CA PRO A 60 -12.40 8.96 -0.82
C PRO A 60 -13.85 9.41 -0.89
N THR A 61 -14.03 10.68 -1.23
CA THR A 61 -15.35 11.23 -1.55
C THR A 61 -15.53 11.37 -3.05
N THR A 62 -14.45 11.26 -3.83
CA THR A 62 -14.50 11.32 -5.29
C THR A 62 -13.55 10.31 -5.95
N PRO A 63 -13.84 9.83 -7.18
CA PRO A 63 -12.95 8.93 -7.92
C PRO A 63 -11.57 9.52 -8.25
N ASN A 64 -11.42 10.84 -8.14
CA ASN A 64 -10.17 11.55 -8.42
C ASN A 64 -9.31 11.80 -7.17
N ASP A 65 -9.66 11.21 -6.02
CA ASP A 65 -8.84 11.35 -4.82
C ASP A 65 -7.45 10.75 -5.06
N CYS A 66 -6.44 11.60 -4.90
CA CYS A 66 -5.10 11.40 -5.43
C CYS A 66 -4.17 10.56 -4.54
N LEU A 67 -4.68 9.97 -3.47
CA LEU A 67 -3.85 9.19 -2.55
C LEU A 67 -3.96 7.72 -2.83
N SER A 68 -2.84 7.05 -2.59
CA SER A 68 -2.75 5.60 -2.58
C SER A 68 -2.73 5.11 -1.14
N SER A 69 -3.15 3.88 -0.93
CA SER A 69 -2.75 3.12 0.25
C SER A 69 -1.71 2.09 -0.18
N CYS A 70 -1.05 1.48 0.79
CA CYS A 70 -0.11 0.40 0.51
C CYS A 70 -0.43 -0.83 1.35
N LEU A 71 -0.23 -2.00 0.75
CA LEU A 71 -0.21 -3.28 1.45
C LEU A 71 1.24 -3.67 1.71
N GLY A 72 1.48 -4.32 2.84
CA GLY A 72 2.78 -4.87 3.21
C GLY A 72 2.59 -6.10 4.08
N GLU A 73 3.66 -6.85 4.29
CA GLU A 73 3.67 -8.07 5.08
C GLU A 73 4.84 -7.98 6.07
N LEU A 74 4.63 -8.48 7.29
CA LEU A 74 5.70 -8.66 8.27
C LEU A 74 5.43 -9.90 9.12
N SER A 75 6.34 -10.88 9.07
CA SER A 75 6.31 -12.11 9.89
C SER A 75 5.00 -12.92 9.79
N GLY A 76 4.47 -13.06 8.58
CA GLY A 76 3.20 -13.73 8.31
C GLY A 76 1.97 -12.87 8.66
N VAL A 77 2.11 -11.55 8.80
CA VAL A 77 0.99 -10.67 9.17
C VAL A 77 0.80 -9.58 8.12
N LEU A 78 -0.42 -9.52 7.57
CA LEU A 78 -0.82 -8.46 6.67
C LEU A 78 -0.81 -7.10 7.38
N HIS A 79 -0.23 -6.10 6.72
CA HIS A 79 -0.27 -4.72 7.13
C HIS A 79 -0.78 -3.83 6.03
N TYR A 80 -1.36 -2.71 6.45
CA TYR A 80 -1.96 -1.74 5.55
C TYR A 80 -1.67 -0.32 6.01
N ALA A 81 -1.17 0.50 5.08
CA ALA A 81 -0.88 1.92 5.30
C ALA A 81 -1.85 2.80 4.53
N GLN A 82 -2.55 3.72 5.21
CA GLN A 82 -3.48 4.67 4.61
C GLN A 82 -3.39 6.04 5.30
N PRO A 83 -3.68 7.15 4.60
CA PRO A 83 -3.76 8.46 5.26
C PRO A 83 -4.88 8.47 6.30
N ASP A 84 -4.68 9.22 7.38
CA ASP A 84 -5.74 9.61 8.30
C ASP A 84 -6.74 10.53 7.58
N THR A 85 -7.92 10.75 8.17
CA THR A 85 -9.03 11.51 7.59
C THR A 85 -8.64 12.95 7.23
N ASP A 86 -7.73 13.56 7.98
CA ASP A 86 -7.18 14.90 7.71
C ASP A 86 -5.95 14.90 6.79
N GLY A 87 -5.42 13.70 6.48
CA GLY A 87 -4.23 13.50 5.67
C GLY A 87 -2.93 14.05 6.27
N ARG A 88 -2.92 14.35 7.58
CA ARG A 88 -1.71 14.80 8.29
C ARG A 88 -0.88 13.66 8.82
N SER A 89 -1.43 12.46 8.81
CA SER A 89 -0.72 11.27 9.25
C SER A 89 -0.97 10.11 8.30
N ILE A 90 -0.03 9.18 8.24
CA ILE A 90 -0.24 7.85 7.68
C ILE A 90 -0.43 6.89 8.84
N LEU A 91 -1.50 6.10 8.79
CA LEU A 91 -1.84 5.09 9.77
C LEU A 91 -1.43 3.72 9.21
N VAL A 92 -0.61 2.99 9.95
CA VAL A 92 -0.22 1.62 9.62
C VAL A 92 -0.95 0.68 10.55
N TRP A 93 -1.81 -0.15 9.97
CA TRP A 93 -2.62 -1.15 10.67
C TRP A 93 -2.05 -2.53 10.41
N SER A 94 -2.09 -3.41 11.41
CA SER A 94 -1.94 -4.85 11.20
C SER A 94 -3.30 -5.51 11.15
N HIS A 95 -3.51 -6.38 10.18
CA HIS A 95 -4.66 -7.25 10.13
C HIS A 95 -4.24 -8.65 10.54
N GLY A 96 -4.73 -9.11 11.69
CA GLY A 96 -4.53 -10.48 12.14
C GLY A 96 -5.50 -11.40 11.41
N GLY A 97 -5.06 -11.94 10.28
CA GLY A 97 -5.71 -13.07 9.61
C GLY A 97 -5.03 -14.36 10.06
N GLY A 98 -5.65 -15.08 11.00
CA GLY A 98 -5.23 -16.44 11.32
C GLY A 98 -5.69 -17.38 10.19
N GLY A 99 -4.78 -18.22 9.71
CA GLY A 99 -5.07 -19.26 8.73
C GLY A 99 -6.34 -20.04 9.06
N GLY A 100 -7.19 -20.22 8.06
CA GLY A 100 -8.40 -21.04 8.12
C GLY A 100 -9.67 -20.27 8.45
N GLY A 101 -10.36 -19.78 7.40
CA GLY A 101 -11.83 -19.71 7.28
C GLY A 101 -12.66 -18.90 8.28
N GLY A 102 -12.09 -18.38 9.36
CA GLY A 102 -12.83 -17.77 10.48
C GLY A 102 -12.49 -16.30 10.78
N ALA A 103 -11.35 -15.78 10.28
CA ALA A 103 -10.88 -14.43 10.57
C ALA A 103 -11.54 -13.33 9.72
N ARG A 104 -12.74 -13.59 9.19
CA ARG A 104 -13.41 -12.77 8.15
C ARG A 104 -13.74 -11.32 8.57
N ARG A 105 -13.49 -10.94 9.83
CA ARG A 105 -13.92 -9.67 10.46
C ARG A 105 -13.08 -9.20 11.66
N SER A 106 -11.80 -9.58 11.80
CA SER A 106 -11.00 -9.02 12.90
C SER A 106 -10.74 -7.53 12.66
N GLU A 107 -11.07 -6.68 13.64
CA GLU A 107 -10.78 -5.26 13.56
C GLU A 107 -9.26 -5.05 13.51
N GLY A 108 -8.78 -4.28 12.54
CA GLY A 108 -7.35 -4.01 12.39
C GLY A 108 -6.78 -3.36 13.65
N THR A 109 -5.57 -3.73 14.04
CA THR A 109 -4.86 -3.10 15.17
C THR A 109 -3.95 -1.99 14.65
N LEU A 110 -4.11 -0.77 15.14
CA LEU A 110 -3.19 0.33 14.79
C LEU A 110 -1.81 0.04 15.37
N LYS A 111 -0.77 0.06 14.52
CA LYS A 111 0.62 -0.17 14.90
C LYS A 111 1.43 1.11 14.94
N HIS A 112 1.30 1.93 13.89
CA HIS A 112 2.07 3.16 13.77
C HIS A 112 1.22 4.33 13.26
N ARG A 113 1.56 5.52 13.74
CA ARG A 113 1.06 6.79 13.24
C ARG A 113 2.25 7.63 12.80
N LEU A 114 2.39 7.84 11.50
CA LEU A 114 3.51 8.57 10.91
C LEU A 114 3.08 10.02 10.66
N SER A 115 3.82 10.99 11.20
CA SER A 115 3.52 12.41 11.07
C SER A 115 4.02 12.95 9.73
N MET A 116 3.13 13.53 8.93
CA MET A 116 3.51 14.15 7.65
C MET A 116 4.18 15.51 7.86
N SER A 117 3.96 16.12 9.00
CA SER A 117 4.66 17.32 9.49
C SER A 117 6.11 16.99 9.77
N ASP A 118 6.39 15.86 10.41
CA ASP A 118 7.75 15.41 10.70
C ASP A 118 8.45 14.97 9.40
N ALA A 119 7.70 14.31 8.49
CA ALA A 119 8.21 13.92 7.17
C ALA A 119 8.56 15.15 6.31
N PHE A 120 7.59 16.01 6.02
CA PHE A 120 7.72 17.01 4.97
C PHE A 120 7.94 18.44 5.50
N GLY A 121 7.83 18.64 6.82
CA GLY A 121 7.86 19.97 7.45
C GLY A 121 6.58 20.78 7.21
N ARG A 122 5.45 20.12 6.92
CA ARG A 122 4.16 20.77 6.61
C ARG A 122 2.96 19.97 7.10
N ASP A 123 1.95 20.69 7.63
CA ASP A 123 0.66 20.15 8.09
C ASP A 123 -0.46 20.17 7.02
N ALA A 124 -0.08 20.43 5.76
CA ALA A 124 -1.01 20.57 4.66
C ALA A 124 -1.03 19.31 3.79
N PHE A 125 -2.24 18.80 3.55
CA PHE A 125 -2.49 17.57 2.81
C PHE A 125 -2.88 17.81 1.35
N LEU A 126 -3.85 18.71 1.15
CA LEU A 126 -4.36 19.08 -0.17
C LEU A 126 -3.74 20.39 -0.65
N ARG A 127 -3.50 20.45 -1.95
CA ARG A 127 -3.03 21.63 -2.69
C ARG A 127 -3.96 21.89 -3.84
N LEU A 128 -4.49 23.12 -3.92
CA LEU A 128 -5.20 23.59 -5.09
C LEU A 128 -4.18 23.83 -6.22
N GLU A 129 -4.34 23.12 -7.33
CA GLU A 129 -3.56 23.33 -8.54
C GLU A 129 -4.09 24.57 -9.29
N VAL A 130 -3.23 25.13 -10.15
CA VAL A 130 -3.54 26.33 -10.95
C VAL A 130 -4.80 26.13 -11.82
N ASP A 131 -5.07 24.89 -12.23
CA ASP A 131 -6.22 24.53 -13.07
C ASP A 131 -7.50 24.24 -12.26
N GLY A 132 -7.51 24.54 -10.96
CA GLY A 132 -8.68 24.38 -10.08
C GLY A 132 -8.90 22.96 -9.55
N PHE A 133 -8.00 22.02 -9.87
CA PHE A 133 -8.04 20.66 -9.35
C PHE A 133 -7.31 20.56 -8.00
N TRP A 134 -7.85 19.75 -7.09
CA TRP A 134 -7.13 19.41 -5.87
C TRP A 134 -6.13 18.29 -6.14
N SER A 135 -4.90 18.51 -5.69
CA SER A 135 -3.81 17.55 -5.71
C SER A 135 -3.35 17.29 -4.27
N CYS A 136 -2.72 16.15 -4.06
CA CYS A 136 -2.18 15.76 -2.78
C CYS A 136 -0.73 16.26 -2.70
N TYR A 137 -0.30 16.70 -1.53
CA TYR A 137 1.09 17.11 -1.33
C TYR A 137 2.06 15.94 -1.39
N TYR A 138 1.58 14.73 -1.09
CA TYR A 138 2.36 13.52 -1.13
C TYR A 138 1.54 12.31 -1.60
N ASP A 139 2.25 11.20 -1.89
CA ASP A 139 1.67 9.89 -2.13
C ASP A 139 2.52 8.80 -1.44
N MET A 140 1.92 7.64 -1.22
CA MET A 140 2.64 6.44 -0.78
C MET A 140 2.89 5.53 -1.97
N ASP A 141 4.14 5.12 -2.16
CA ASP A 141 4.52 4.20 -3.24
C ASP A 141 4.59 2.74 -2.76
N CYS A 142 5.05 2.50 -1.53
CA CYS A 142 5.24 1.15 -0.98
C CYS A 142 5.35 1.15 0.56
N LEU A 143 4.89 0.06 1.18
CA LEU A 143 5.08 -0.26 2.60
C LEU A 143 5.98 -1.51 2.69
N ASP A 144 7.21 -1.34 3.17
CA ASP A 144 8.19 -2.42 3.35
C ASP A 144 8.58 -2.50 4.84
N LEU A 145 7.86 -3.33 5.58
CA LEU A 145 8.03 -3.46 7.02
C LEU A 145 9.25 -4.30 7.41
N ASP A 146 9.71 -5.22 6.55
CA ASP A 146 10.95 -5.96 6.77
C ASP A 146 12.16 -5.01 6.84
N ARG A 147 12.11 -3.91 6.07
CA ARG A 147 13.09 -2.82 6.11
C ARG A 147 12.70 -1.64 6.99
N ASP A 148 11.59 -1.74 7.73
CA ASP A 148 11.04 -0.67 8.58
C ASP A 148 10.78 0.65 7.82
N VAL A 149 10.32 0.61 6.56
CA VAL A 149 10.22 1.81 5.70
C VAL A 149 8.87 1.93 4.99
N VAL A 150 8.36 3.17 4.94
CA VAL A 150 7.35 3.61 3.96
C VAL A 150 8.02 4.49 2.91
N PHE A 151 7.83 4.17 1.64
CA PHE A 151 8.30 4.99 0.53
C PHE A 151 7.26 6.07 0.20
N LEU A 152 7.71 7.32 0.25
CA LEU A 152 6.88 8.50 0.08
C LEU A 152 7.33 9.33 -1.11
N ARG A 153 6.37 9.91 -1.82
CA ARG A 153 6.62 10.88 -2.89
C ARG A 153 6.22 12.27 -2.42
N ASP A 154 7.14 13.23 -2.44
CA ASP A 154 6.85 14.66 -2.25
C ASP A 154 6.57 15.29 -3.62
N TYR A 155 5.33 15.68 -3.91
CA TYR A 155 4.97 16.25 -5.21
C TYR A 155 5.58 17.64 -5.46
N PRO A 156 5.42 18.65 -4.56
CA PRO A 156 6.05 19.96 -4.76
C PRO A 156 7.56 19.90 -4.93
N ARG A 157 8.24 19.08 -4.12
CA ARG A 157 9.71 19.00 -4.17
C ARG A 157 10.22 17.95 -5.17
N ARG A 158 9.33 17.12 -5.70
CA ARG A 158 9.61 16.05 -6.67
C ARG A 158 10.65 15.06 -6.15
N LYS A 159 10.49 14.67 -4.90
CA LYS A 159 11.42 13.78 -4.19
C LYS A 159 10.78 12.43 -3.93
N LEU A 160 11.57 11.38 -4.05
CA LEU A 160 11.29 10.07 -3.46
C LEU A 160 12.05 9.98 -2.15
N LEU A 161 11.34 9.59 -1.10
CA LEU A 161 11.81 9.56 0.27
C LEU A 161 11.54 8.19 0.89
N SER A 162 12.39 7.76 1.81
CA SER A 162 12.10 6.68 2.75
C SER A 162 11.82 7.27 4.12
N TYR A 163 10.71 6.88 4.72
CA TYR A 163 10.33 7.23 6.09
C TYR A 163 10.44 5.98 6.97
N SER A 164 11.32 6.00 7.97
CA SER A 164 11.43 4.90 8.93
C SER A 164 10.21 4.85 9.85
N VAL A 165 9.53 3.70 9.87
CA VAL A 165 8.29 3.50 10.60
C VAL A 165 8.55 3.50 12.12
N SER A 166 9.66 2.94 12.57
CA SER A 166 10.03 2.89 13.99
C SER A 166 10.66 4.19 14.51
N THR A 167 11.51 4.85 13.72
CA THR A 167 12.30 6.01 14.19
C THR A 167 11.74 7.36 13.79
N GLY A 168 10.84 7.41 12.80
CA GLY A 168 10.37 8.66 12.22
C GLY A 168 11.40 9.39 11.36
N GLN A 169 12.57 8.79 11.10
CA GLN A 169 13.61 9.42 10.30
C GLN A 169 13.24 9.41 8.82
N LEU A 170 13.34 10.58 8.19
CA LEU A 170 13.16 10.74 6.76
C LEU A 170 14.51 10.83 6.06
N THR A 171 14.70 10.00 5.04
CA THR A 171 15.87 10.04 4.14
C THR A 171 15.42 10.31 2.72
N GLU A 172 16.11 11.21 2.03
CA GLU A 172 15.91 11.44 0.61
C GLU A 172 16.64 10.36 -0.20
N ILE A 173 15.91 9.66 -1.07
CA ILE A 173 16.47 8.65 -1.97
C ILE A 173 16.86 9.31 -3.29
N ARG A 174 15.94 10.11 -3.87
CA ARG A 174 16.14 10.69 -5.20
C ARG A 174 15.33 11.96 -5.42
N ALA A 175 15.95 12.96 -6.03
CA ALA A 175 15.30 14.16 -6.53
C ALA A 175 14.87 14.04 -8.01
N GLY A 176 13.96 14.91 -8.43
CA GLY A 176 13.54 15.03 -9.85
C GLY A 176 12.61 13.92 -10.32
N VAL A 177 12.03 13.14 -9.40
CA VAL A 177 11.12 12.04 -9.73
C VAL A 177 9.85 12.63 -10.35
N ARG A 178 9.61 12.28 -11.63
CA ARG A 178 8.31 12.43 -12.30
C ARG A 178 7.51 11.15 -12.08
N ARG A 179 6.19 11.22 -12.26
CA ARG A 179 5.25 10.10 -12.15
C ARG A 179 5.61 9.00 -13.17
N TYR A 180 6.61 8.18 -12.85
CA TYR A 180 6.98 6.96 -13.55
C TYR A 180 7.35 5.93 -12.49
N LEU A 181 6.57 4.86 -12.46
CA LEU A 181 6.71 3.75 -11.53
C LEU A 181 8.07 3.09 -11.74
N TYR A 182 8.85 2.96 -10.68
CA TYR A 182 9.94 2.01 -10.62
C TYR A 182 9.42 0.78 -9.87
N TYR A 183 9.34 -0.34 -10.57
CA TYR A 183 9.29 -1.64 -9.89
C TYR A 183 10.68 -1.88 -9.29
N VAL A 184 10.77 -1.94 -7.96
CA VAL A 184 11.97 -2.43 -7.28
C VAL A 184 11.72 -3.90 -6.96
N PRO A 185 12.24 -4.85 -7.76
CA PRO A 185 12.15 -6.25 -7.38
C PRO A 185 12.81 -6.45 -6.02
N HIS A 186 12.21 -7.30 -5.20
CA HIS A 186 12.86 -7.84 -4.01
C HIS A 186 14.20 -8.47 -4.42
N CYS A 187 15.34 -7.81 -4.14
CA CYS A 187 16.68 -8.25 -4.55
C CYS A 187 17.14 -9.60 -3.96
N GLY A 188 16.27 -10.34 -3.27
CA GLY A 188 16.53 -11.70 -2.79
C GLY A 188 16.15 -12.83 -3.76
N MET A 189 15.57 -12.55 -4.93
CA MET A 189 15.08 -13.59 -5.86
C MET A 189 15.83 -13.69 -7.19
N PHE A 190 16.92 -12.94 -7.39
CA PHE A 190 17.82 -13.23 -8.51
C PHE A 190 18.92 -14.17 -8.01
N PRO A 191 19.07 -15.38 -8.58
CA PRO A 191 20.28 -16.16 -8.33
C PRO A 191 21.47 -15.27 -8.72
N ALA A 192 22.50 -15.24 -7.88
CA ALA A 192 23.74 -14.59 -8.23
C ALA A 192 24.16 -15.12 -9.61
N GLN A 193 24.43 -14.24 -10.57
CA GLN A 193 25.11 -14.69 -11.78
C GLN A 193 26.43 -15.29 -11.33
N ASP A 194 26.62 -16.57 -11.60
CA ASP A 194 27.92 -17.20 -11.49
C ASP A 194 28.88 -16.34 -12.30
N GLN A 195 29.91 -15.82 -11.64
CA GLN A 195 31.01 -15.21 -12.35
C GLN A 195 31.66 -16.33 -13.15
N ASP A 196 31.58 -16.24 -14.47
CA ASP A 196 32.35 -17.10 -15.36
C ASP A 196 33.83 -16.94 -14.99
N ASP A 197 34.35 -17.97 -14.32
CA ASP A 197 35.76 -18.13 -14.04
C ASP A 197 36.44 -18.44 -15.38
N HIS A 198 36.80 -17.39 -16.12
CA HIS A 198 37.74 -17.50 -17.23
C HIS A 198 39.13 -17.78 -16.65
N GLY A 199 39.36 -19.06 -16.32
CA GLY A 199 40.69 -19.61 -16.13
C GLY A 199 41.42 -19.71 -17.48
N ASP A 200 42.50 -18.95 -17.59
CA ASP A 200 43.59 -19.14 -18.57
C ASP A 200 44.26 -20.52 -18.43
#